data_AF-A0A0C2V9V5-F1
#
_entry.id   AF-A0A0C2V9V5-F1
#
_cell.length_a   1.000
_cell.length_b   1.000
_cell.length_c   1.000
_cell.angle_alpha   90.00
_cell.angle_beta   90.00
_cell.angle_gamma   90.00
#
_symmetry.space_group_name_H-M   'P 1'
#
loop_
_entity.id
_entity.type
_entity.pdbx_description
1 polymer ?
#
loop_
_entity_poly.entity_id
_entity_poly.type
_entity_poly.pdbx_seq_one_letter_code
_entity_poly.pdbx_strand_id
1 'polypeptide(L)' 'MEKKISLMENAVYVVKDGQLTKVTVPSGGFGTDEVVWQNGTVIDVIRSQRQRISGQSEI' A
#
# COMPACT_ATOMS: atom_id res chain seq x y z
N MET A 1 -10.01 20.62 -6.78
CA MET A 1 -9.36 20.06 -7.99
C MET A 1 -9.82 18.62 -8.15
N GLU A 2 -10.05 18.18 -9.37
CA GLU A 2 -10.43 16.79 -9.69
C GLU A 2 -9.21 16.01 -10.17
N LYS A 3 -9.11 14.73 -9.79
CA LYS A 3 -8.11 13.80 -10.31
C LYS A 3 -8.80 12.58 -10.89
N LYS A 4 -8.24 12.03 -11.96
CA LYS A 4 -8.74 10.82 -12.62
C LYS A 4 -7.84 9.64 -12.29
N ILE A 5 -8.44 8.49 -12.03
CA ILE A 5 -7.74 7.20 -11.85
C ILE A 5 -8.09 6.27 -13.00
N SER A 6 -7.16 5.40 -13.39
CA SER A 6 -7.43 4.35 -14.36
C SER A 6 -8.10 3.18 -13.64
N LEU A 7 -9.17 2.62 -14.20
CA LEU A 7 -9.74 1.36 -13.68
C LEU A 7 -9.04 0.11 -14.23
N MET A 8 -8.08 0.30 -15.14
CA MET A 8 -7.29 -0.79 -15.74
C MET A 8 -6.01 -1.11 -14.96
N GLU A 9 -5.74 -0.39 -13.86
CA GLU A 9 -4.59 -0.63 -13.01
C GLU A 9 -5.00 -1.35 -11.72
N ASN A 10 -4.14 -2.25 -11.23
CA ASN A 10 -4.29 -2.87 -9.92
C ASN A 10 -3.50 -2.03 -8.90
N ALA A 11 -4.19 -1.23 -8.10
CA ALA A 11 -3.56 -0.32 -7.16
C ALA A 11 -4.43 -0.03 -5.93
N VAL A 12 -3.77 0.44 -4.87
CA VAL A 12 -4.42 1.04 -3.69
C VAL A 12 -4.12 2.53 -3.68
N TYR A 13 -5.16 3.34 -3.46
CA TYR A 13 -5.09 4.79 -3.37
C TYR A 13 -5.64 5.27 -2.03
N VAL A 14 -4.95 6.24 -1.42
CA VAL A 14 -5.42 6.96 -0.23
C VAL A 14 -5.77 8.39 -0.62
N VAL A 15 -6.97 8.84 -0.23
CA VAL A 15 -7.42 10.22 -0.40
C VAL A 15 -7.50 10.88 0.96
N LYS A 16 -6.77 11.98 1.15
CA LYS A 16 -6.77 12.76 2.39
C LYS A 16 -6.53 14.22 2.09
N ASP A 17 -7.35 15.12 2.65
CA ASP A 17 -7.20 16.57 2.57
C ASP A 17 -7.01 17.10 1.13
N GLY A 18 -7.74 16.51 0.16
CA GLY A 18 -7.64 16.86 -1.26
C GLY A 18 -6.41 16.32 -1.99
N GLN A 19 -5.57 15.52 -1.32
CA GLN A 19 -4.41 14.84 -1.90
C GLN A 19 -4.74 13.36 -2.17
N LEU A 20 -4.39 12.90 -3.37
CA LEU A 20 -4.44 11.49 -3.78
C LEU A 20 -3.02 10.94 -3.75
N THR A 21 -2.79 9.91 -2.94
CA THR A 21 -1.51 9.23 -2.79
C THR A 21 -1.67 7.77 -3.23
N LYS A 22 -0.85 7.32 -4.18
CA LYS A 22 -0.78 5.92 -4.60
C LYS A 22 0.11 5.16 -3.62
N VAL A 23 -0.42 4.07 -3.04
CA VAL A 23 0.40 3.16 -2.24
C VAL A 23 1.26 2.34 -3.21
N THR A 24 2.58 2.44 -3.08
CA THR A 24 3.49 1.72 -3.98
C THR A 24 3.44 0.23 -3.70
N VAL A 25 3.66 -0.62 -4.69
CA VAL A 25 3.79 -2.07 -4.46
C VAL A 25 5.05 -2.32 -3.60
N PRO A 26 5.04 -3.30 -2.67
CA PRO A 26 6.25 -3.73 -1.98
C PRO A 26 7.36 -4.10 -2.98
N SER A 27 8.61 -3.74 -2.67
CA SER A 27 9.77 -3.89 -3.58
C SER A 27 10.06 -5.33 -3.99
N GLY A 28 9.66 -6.32 -3.19
CA GLY A 28 9.80 -7.75 -3.52
C GLY A 28 8.64 -8.35 -4.32
N GLY A 29 7.61 -7.56 -4.66
CA GLY A 29 6.40 -8.06 -5.34
C GLY A 29 5.42 -8.79 -4.41
N PHE A 30 5.77 -8.97 -3.14
CA PHE A 30 4.91 -9.53 -2.09
C PHE A 30 5.05 -8.74 -0.79
N GLY A 31 3.97 -8.67 -0.01
CA GLY A 31 3.94 -7.96 1.26
C GLY A 31 2.52 -7.70 1.72
N THR A 32 2.39 -7.06 2.87
CA THR A 32 1.10 -6.59 3.40
C THR A 32 1.24 -5.14 3.82
N ASP A 33 0.28 -4.32 3.45
CA ASP A 33 0.14 -2.95 3.93
C ASP A 33 -1.07 -2.88 4.88
N GLU A 34 -0.90 -2.22 6.04
CA GLU A 34 -1.95 -1.99 7.03
C GLU A 34 -2.34 -0.52 7.03
N VAL A 35 -3.64 -0.22 6.89
CA VAL A 35 -4.15 1.15 6.91
C VAL A 35 -4.53 1.53 8.33
N VAL A 36 -3.92 2.59 8.84
CA VAL A 36 -4.17 3.09 10.20
C VAL A 36 -5.18 4.24 10.15
N TRP A 37 -6.27 4.06 10.90
CA TRP A 37 -7.35 5.03 11.02
C TRP A 37 -7.36 5.67 12.39
N GLN A 38 -7.58 6.99 12.44
CA GLN A 38 -7.81 7.72 13.68
C GLN A 38 -8.87 8.79 13.46
N ASN A 39 -9.88 8.82 14.33
CA ASN A 39 -10.99 9.79 14.28
C ASN A 39 -11.68 9.86 12.91
N GLY A 40 -11.84 8.72 12.23
CA GLY A 40 -12.46 8.63 10.90
C GLY A 40 -11.56 9.07 9.74
N THR A 41 -10.29 9.39 10.00
CA THR A 41 -9.31 9.79 8.97
C THR A 41 -8.21 8.74 8.83
N VAL A 42 -7.71 8.54 7.61
CA VAL A 42 -6.47 7.76 7.40
C VAL A 42 -5.29 8.60 7.89
N ILE A 43 -4.46 8.04 8.75
CA ILE A 43 -3.25 8.72 9.25
C ILE A 43 -1.97 8.10 8.72
N ASP A 44 -1.96 6.80 8.44
CA ASP A 44 -0.77 6.10 7.98
C ASP A 44 -1.10 4.85 7.16
N VAL A 45 -0.11 4.37 6.41
CA VAL A 45 -0.07 3.06 5.76
C VAL A 45 1.23 2.38 6.15
N ILE A 46 1.14 1.41 7.05
CA ILE A 46 2.31 0.68 7.55
C ILE A 46 2.60 -0.48 6.62
N ARG A 47 3.82 -0.51 6.06
CA ARG A 47 4.29 -1.62 5.22
C ARG A 47 5.01 -2.68 6.03
N SER A 48 4.56 -3.93 5.90
CA SER A 48 5.28 -5.09 6.42
C SER A 48 5.82 -5.96 5.28
N GLN A 49 7.13 -6.20 5.30
CA GLN A 49 7.76 -7.20 4.43
C GLN A 49 7.76 -8.54 5.16
N ARG A 50 7.13 -9.55 4.54
CA ARG A 50 7.18 -10.92 5.06
C ARG A 50 8.45 -11.60 4.56
N GLN A 51 9.41 -11.78 5.44
CA GLN A 51 10.48 -12.75 5.20
C GLN A 51 9.95 -14.15 5.53
N ARG A 52 9.92 -15.05 4.54
CA ARG A 52 9.59 -16.45 4.78
C ARG A 52 10.80 -17.12 5.44
N ILE A 53 10.56 -17.77 6.59
CA ILE A 53 11.61 -18.48 7.35
C ILE A 53 11.75 -19.93 6.87
N SER A 54 10.74 -20.51 6.22
CA SER A 54 10.78 -21.86 5.65
C SER A 54 10.96 -21.83 4.13
N GLY A 55 11.98 -22.54 3.63
CA GLY A 55 12.30 -22.64 2.19
C GLY A 55 13.40 -21.70 1.69
N GLN A 56 14.32 -21.24 2.55
CA GLN A 56 15.55 -20.55 2.14
C GLN A 56 16.54 -21.58 1.56
N SER A 57 16.23 -22.13 0.38
CA SER A 57 17.27 -22.77 -0.41
C SER A 57 18.03 -21.67 -1.12
N GLU A 58 19.29 -21.46 -0.75
CA GLU A 58 20.25 -20.79 -1.64
C GLU A 58 20.30 -21.58 -2.96
N ILE A 59 19.98 -20.91 -4.06
CA ILE A 59 20.54 -21.22 -5.39
C ILE A 59 20.95 -19.89 -6.00
#